data_AF-H2ZGH0-F1
#
_entry.id   AF-H2ZGH0-F1
#
_cell.length_a   1.000
_cell.length_b   1.000
_cell.length_c   1.000
_cell.angle_alpha   90.00
_cell.angle_beta   90.00
_cell.angle_gamma   90.00
#
_symmetry.space_group_name_H-M   'P 1'
#
loop_
_entity.id
_entity.type
_entity.pdbx_description
1 polymer ?
#
loop_
_entity_poly.entity_id
_entity_poly.type
_entity_poly.pdbx_seq_one_letter_code
_entity_poly.pdbx_strand_id
1 'polypeptide(L)'
;MRAVSFVRGLQVLLTALIDTMKKSFINVMLILLFVMFLFAIFGYYMFGYAGGDEQNWGDLGSAFLTLFSFVTVDGWFDAQIQMDERTTESSRIYTILFIICGHFLIFNIFVGVNIMNIQEANENYHEQVIAEKEAILARKKESILHRQHEDVRKLKEKQKEKDCGNFYEMVKSFQESLHNDDYVIQEDLITNLDWIQLYLETLAHMDDGVSRIQKFHFELVNILTQSMSKELSKRLGE
;
A
#
# COMPACT_ATOMS: atom_id res chain seq x y z
N MET A 1 -43.75 14.17 16.56
CA MET A 1 -42.62 14.28 15.59
C MET A 1 -41.26 13.76 16.09
N ARG A 2 -41.11 13.29 17.34
CA ARG A 2 -39.82 12.73 17.84
C ARG A 2 -39.53 11.26 17.46
N ALA A 3 -40.55 10.46 17.14
CA ALA A 3 -40.36 9.06 16.73
C ALA A 3 -39.78 8.92 15.31
N VAL A 4 -40.10 9.87 14.42
CA VAL A 4 -39.63 9.87 13.03
C VAL A 4 -38.13 10.15 12.93
N SER A 5 -37.55 10.96 13.84
CA SER A 5 -36.11 11.21 13.89
C SER A 5 -35.33 10.05 14.53
N PHE A 6 -35.92 9.35 15.51
CA PHE A 6 -35.32 8.15 16.13
C PHE A 6 -35.21 7.00 15.12
N VAL A 7 -36.26 6.79 14.31
CA VAL A 7 -36.25 5.80 13.21
C VAL A 7 -35.17 6.10 12.18
N ARG A 8 -34.94 7.37 11.81
CA ARG A 8 -33.89 7.73 10.84
C ARG A 8 -32.49 7.44 11.38
N GLY A 9 -32.21 7.78 12.64
CA GLY A 9 -30.93 7.46 13.27
C GLY A 9 -30.67 5.96 13.33
N LEU A 10 -31.69 5.17 13.68
CA LEU A 10 -31.60 3.72 13.70
C LEU A 10 -31.41 3.12 12.30
N GLN A 11 -32.10 3.66 11.29
CA GLN A 11 -31.96 3.22 9.89
C GLN A 11 -30.54 3.44 9.37
N VAL A 12 -29.91 4.56 9.70
CA VAL A 12 -28.52 4.84 9.31
C VAL A 12 -27.57 3.85 9.97
N LEU A 13 -27.74 3.60 11.27
CA LEU A 13 -26.94 2.62 12.01
C LEU A 13 -27.13 1.19 11.46
N LEU A 14 -28.37 0.78 11.22
CA LEU A 14 -28.69 -0.54 10.66
C LEU A 14 -28.14 -0.69 9.24
N THR A 15 -28.22 0.34 8.41
CA THR A 15 -27.68 0.29 7.04
C THR A 15 -26.16 0.17 7.07
N ALA A 16 -25.48 0.91 7.95
CA ALA A 16 -24.05 0.78 8.15
C ALA A 16 -23.64 -0.63 8.62
N LEU A 17 -24.35 -1.19 9.61
CA LEU A 17 -24.12 -2.56 10.07
C LEU A 17 -24.35 -3.61 8.98
N ILE A 18 -25.43 -3.46 8.19
CA ILE A 18 -25.76 -4.36 7.09
C ILE A 18 -24.71 -4.29 5.98
N ASP A 19 -24.22 -3.11 5.62
CA ASP A 19 -23.21 -2.95 4.57
C ASP A 19 -21.87 -3.56 5.00
N THR A 20 -21.45 -3.36 6.25
CA THR A 20 -20.26 -4.01 6.82
C THR A 20 -20.41 -5.53 6.83
N MET A 21 -21.59 -6.05 7.21
CA MET A 21 -21.85 -7.49 7.18
C MET A 21 -21.88 -8.05 5.75
N LYS A 22 -22.51 -7.37 4.80
CA LYS A 22 -22.67 -7.91 3.44
C LYS A 22 -21.35 -7.97 2.67
N LYS A 23 -20.46 -6.99 2.83
CA LYS A 23 -19.24 -6.86 2.02
C LYS A 23 -18.26 -8.02 2.18
N SER A 24 -18.27 -8.72 3.32
CA SER A 24 -17.35 -9.84 3.60
C SER A 24 -18.00 -11.13 4.09
N PHE A 25 -19.15 -11.07 4.77
CA PHE A 25 -19.69 -12.27 5.42
C PHE A 25 -20.44 -13.19 4.45
N ILE A 26 -20.97 -12.67 3.34
CA ILE A 26 -21.81 -13.46 2.41
C ILE A 26 -21.06 -14.69 1.90
N ASN A 27 -19.81 -14.53 1.44
CA ASN A 27 -19.05 -15.63 0.86
C ASN A 27 -18.78 -16.74 1.87
N VAL A 28 -18.43 -16.39 3.11
CA VAL A 28 -18.13 -17.40 4.15
C VAL A 28 -19.41 -18.02 4.71
N MET A 29 -20.50 -17.25 4.83
CA MET A 29 -21.81 -17.80 5.19
C MET A 29 -22.35 -18.77 4.14
N LEU A 30 -22.09 -18.52 2.85
CA LEU A 30 -22.39 -19.47 1.78
C LEU A 30 -21.57 -20.76 1.93
N ILE A 31 -20.29 -20.65 2.28
CA ILE A 31 -19.45 -21.83 2.56
C ILE A 31 -19.98 -22.60 3.77
N LEU A 32 -20.35 -21.92 4.85
CA LEU A 32 -20.92 -22.57 6.04
C LEU A 32 -22.23 -23.29 5.69
N LEU A 33 -23.12 -22.65 4.93
CA LEU A 33 -24.38 -23.24 4.49
C LEU A 33 -24.15 -24.45 3.59
N PHE A 34 -23.14 -24.40 2.71
CA PHE A 34 -22.75 -25.54 1.88
C PHE A 34 -22.18 -26.71 2.72
N VAL A 35 -21.33 -26.42 3.71
CA VAL A 35 -20.82 -27.44 4.64
C VAL A 35 -21.96 -28.05 5.46
N MET A 36 -22.86 -27.22 5.98
CA MET A 36 -24.07 -27.69 6.67
C MET A 36 -24.93 -28.58 5.77
N PHE A 37 -25.10 -28.23 4.49
CA PHE A 37 -25.85 -29.05 3.55
C PHE A 37 -25.23 -30.44 3.37
N LEU A 38 -23.90 -30.52 3.20
CA LEU A 38 -23.20 -31.80 3.08
C LEU A 38 -23.37 -32.65 4.34
N PHE A 39 -23.14 -32.05 5.52
CA PHE A 39 -23.33 -32.73 6.80
C PHE A 39 -24.78 -33.14 7.03
N ALA A 40 -25.76 -32.33 6.63
CA ALA A 40 -27.18 -32.65 6.79
C ALA A 40 -27.55 -33.91 6.00
N ILE A 41 -27.05 -34.04 4.78
CA ILE A 41 -27.22 -35.26 3.97
C ILE A 41 -26.53 -36.46 4.63
N PHE A 42 -25.29 -36.30 5.09
CA PHE A 42 -24.57 -37.39 5.77
C PHE A 42 -25.27 -37.84 7.03
N GLY A 43 -25.68 -36.91 7.89
CA GLY A 43 -26.38 -37.23 9.13
C GLY A 43 -27.78 -37.79 8.90
N TYR A 44 -28.49 -37.36 7.85
CA TYR A 44 -29.74 -38.01 7.42
C TYR A 44 -29.53 -39.51 7.15
N TYR A 45 -28.53 -39.86 6.34
CA TYR A 45 -28.25 -41.26 6.00
C TYR A 45 -27.68 -42.08 7.16
N MET A 46 -26.93 -41.45 8.07
CA MET A 46 -26.26 -42.13 9.18
C MET A 46 -27.15 -42.29 10.42
N PHE A 47 -27.97 -41.28 10.71
CA PHE A 47 -28.71 -41.17 11.98
C PHE A 47 -30.22 -41.10 11.79
N GLY A 48 -30.72 -40.72 10.61
CA GLY A 48 -32.16 -40.65 10.33
C GLY A 48 -32.72 -41.86 9.58
N TYR A 49 -31.90 -42.48 8.73
CA TYR A 49 -32.34 -43.61 7.90
C TYR A 49 -32.48 -44.92 8.71
N ALA A 50 -33.50 -45.71 8.38
CA ALA A 50 -33.75 -47.05 8.94
C ALA A 50 -34.04 -47.13 10.46
N GLY A 51 -34.80 -46.16 11.01
CA GLY A 51 -35.32 -46.22 12.39
C GLY A 51 -34.40 -45.61 13.45
N GLY A 52 -33.51 -44.70 13.05
CA GLY A 52 -32.70 -43.90 13.96
C GLY A 52 -33.48 -42.72 14.55
N ASP A 53 -32.81 -41.58 14.74
CA ASP A 53 -33.41 -40.36 15.27
C ASP A 53 -34.16 -39.57 14.19
N GLU A 54 -35.39 -40.00 13.90
CA GLU A 54 -36.27 -39.35 12.93
C GLU A 54 -36.64 -37.90 13.28
N GLN A 55 -36.60 -37.52 14.56
CA GLN A 55 -36.99 -36.17 14.99
C GLN A 55 -35.94 -35.13 14.59
N ASN A 56 -34.66 -35.47 14.72
CA ASN A 56 -33.55 -34.57 14.42
C ASN A 56 -32.97 -34.80 13.03
N TRP A 57 -33.06 -36.03 12.49
CA TRP A 57 -32.42 -36.42 11.24
C TRP A 57 -33.38 -37.01 10.20
N GLY A 58 -34.69 -37.01 10.43
CA GLY A 58 -35.67 -37.63 9.54
C GLY A 58 -36.02 -36.82 8.28
N ASP A 59 -35.67 -35.55 8.23
CA ASP A 59 -35.74 -34.72 7.03
C ASP A 59 -34.61 -33.68 7.01
N LEU A 60 -34.37 -33.10 5.84
CA LEU A 60 -33.28 -32.14 5.66
C LEU A 60 -33.47 -30.89 6.52
N GLY A 61 -34.70 -30.41 6.71
CA GLY A 61 -34.98 -29.23 7.54
C GLY A 61 -34.67 -29.47 9.00
N SER A 62 -35.12 -30.60 9.55
CA SER A 62 -34.79 -31.01 10.93
C SER A 62 -33.28 -31.19 11.11
N ALA A 63 -32.59 -31.84 10.17
CA ALA A 63 -31.14 -31.99 10.22
C ALA A 63 -30.40 -30.64 10.19
N PHE A 64 -30.90 -29.68 9.41
CA PHE A 64 -30.37 -28.32 9.40
C PHE A 64 -30.55 -27.60 10.74
N LEU A 65 -31.67 -27.79 11.43
CA LEU A 65 -31.90 -27.22 12.76
C LEU A 65 -30.97 -27.83 13.81
N THR A 66 -30.78 -29.15 13.79
CA THR A 66 -29.83 -29.83 14.67
C THR A 66 -28.39 -29.37 14.41
N LEU A 67 -27.98 -29.27 13.15
CA LEU A 67 -26.67 -28.73 12.77
C LEU A 67 -26.52 -27.25 13.14
N PHE A 68 -27.60 -26.47 13.10
CA PHE A 68 -27.58 -25.11 13.58
C PHE A 68 -27.32 -25.06 15.09
N SER A 69 -28.00 -25.88 15.90
CA SER A 69 -27.71 -26.01 17.33
C SER A 69 -26.27 -26.43 17.60
N PHE A 70 -25.70 -27.30 16.77
CA PHE A 70 -24.29 -27.69 16.88
C PHE A 70 -23.34 -26.54 16.51
N VAL A 71 -23.60 -25.79 15.44
CA VAL A 71 -22.71 -24.70 15.01
C VAL A 71 -22.72 -23.53 16.01
N THR A 72 -23.87 -23.25 16.63
CA THR A 72 -24.00 -22.23 17.67
C THR A 72 -23.57 -22.71 19.04
N VAL A 73 -23.29 -24.02 19.19
CA VAL A 73 -22.97 -24.66 20.47
C VAL A 73 -24.08 -24.39 21.50
N ASP A 74 -25.34 -24.35 21.05
CA ASP A 74 -26.52 -24.08 21.87
C ASP A 74 -27.45 -25.30 21.86
N GLY A 75 -27.72 -25.88 23.03
CA GLY A 75 -28.50 -27.11 23.15
C GLY A 75 -27.86 -28.36 22.50
N TRP A 76 -26.61 -28.28 22.02
CA TRP A 76 -25.94 -29.37 21.31
C TRP A 76 -25.75 -30.64 22.16
N PHE A 77 -25.58 -30.48 23.47
CA PHE A 77 -25.37 -31.60 24.39
C PHE A 77 -26.64 -32.45 24.54
N ASP A 78 -27.80 -31.82 24.67
CA ASP A 78 -29.09 -32.52 24.77
C ASP A 78 -29.45 -33.22 23.46
N ALA A 79 -29.12 -32.61 22.32
CA ALA A 79 -29.24 -33.24 21.00
C ALA A 79 -28.27 -34.42 20.84
N GLN A 80 -27.03 -34.32 21.37
CA GLN A 80 -26.08 -35.43 21.37
C GLN A 80 -26.55 -36.60 22.24
N ILE A 81 -27.12 -36.34 23.42
CA ILE A 81 -27.66 -37.39 24.30
C ILE A 81 -28.79 -38.15 23.60
N GLN A 82 -29.73 -37.44 22.98
CA GLN A 82 -30.83 -38.07 22.23
C GLN A 82 -30.31 -38.92 21.08
N MET A 83 -29.24 -38.47 20.42
CA MET A 83 -28.58 -39.22 19.36
C MET A 83 -27.83 -40.44 19.90
N ASP A 84 -27.15 -40.34 21.06
CA ASP A 84 -26.46 -41.46 21.72
C ASP A 84 -27.42 -42.58 22.15
N GLU A 85 -28.64 -42.25 22.58
CA GLU A 85 -29.65 -43.24 22.97
C GLU A 85 -30.18 -44.08 21.79
N ARG A 86 -30.13 -43.52 20.57
CA ARG A 86 -30.78 -44.10 19.38
C ARG A 86 -29.80 -44.56 18.31
N THR A 87 -28.51 -44.24 18.44
CA THR A 87 -27.49 -44.49 17.41
C THR A 87 -26.18 -45.03 18.01
N THR A 88 -25.15 -45.20 17.19
CA THR A 88 -23.86 -45.77 17.58
C THR A 88 -22.93 -44.70 18.18
N GLU A 89 -21.98 -45.09 19.03
CA GLU A 89 -20.98 -44.18 19.66
C GLU A 89 -20.18 -43.33 18.66
N SER A 90 -20.11 -43.73 17.38
CA SER A 90 -19.49 -42.94 16.30
C SER A 90 -20.17 -41.60 16.03
N SER A 91 -21.41 -41.40 16.52
CA SER A 91 -22.16 -40.14 16.43
C SER A 91 -21.43 -38.98 17.14
N ARG A 92 -20.72 -39.27 18.25
CA ARG A 92 -19.94 -38.28 18.99
C ARG A 92 -18.79 -37.71 18.17
N ILE A 93 -18.11 -38.57 17.41
CA ILE A 93 -17.01 -38.17 16.53
C ILE A 93 -17.55 -37.23 15.44
N TYR A 94 -18.68 -37.59 14.84
CA TYR A 94 -19.36 -36.74 13.85
C TYR A 94 -19.69 -35.35 14.41
N THR A 95 -20.31 -35.27 15.59
CA THR A 95 -20.69 -34.00 16.22
C THR A 95 -19.47 -33.16 16.58
N ILE A 96 -18.45 -33.75 17.21
CA ILE A 96 -17.24 -33.02 17.59
C ILE A 96 -16.52 -32.47 16.34
N LEU A 97 -16.39 -33.28 15.28
CA LEU A 97 -15.79 -32.83 14.02
C LEU A 97 -16.57 -31.69 13.39
N PHE A 98 -17.90 -31.77 13.38
CA PHE A 98 -18.75 -30.71 12.85
C PHE A 98 -18.63 -29.42 13.67
N ILE A 99 -18.67 -29.50 15.01
CA ILE A 99 -18.52 -28.34 15.90
C ILE A 99 -17.16 -27.67 15.66
N ILE A 100 -16.06 -28.43 15.64
CA ILE A 100 -14.73 -27.86 15.39
C ILE A 100 -14.66 -27.20 14.01
N CYS A 101 -15.18 -27.86 12.97
CA CYS A 101 -15.18 -27.34 11.61
C CYS A 101 -16.02 -26.06 11.49
N GLY A 102 -17.24 -26.06 12.03
CA GLY A 102 -18.14 -24.92 12.03
C GLY A 102 -17.57 -23.73 12.81
N HIS A 103 -17.00 -23.99 13.99
CA HIS A 103 -16.39 -22.95 14.81
C HIS A 103 -15.12 -22.38 14.17
N PHE A 104 -14.35 -23.20 13.47
CA PHE A 104 -13.21 -22.74 12.66
C PHE A 104 -13.68 -21.82 11.52
N LEU A 105 -14.75 -22.18 10.81
CA LEU A 105 -15.33 -21.34 9.77
C LEU A 105 -15.83 -19.99 10.33
N ILE A 106 -16.57 -20.01 11.44
CA ILE A 106 -17.04 -18.78 12.12
C ILE A 106 -15.86 -17.95 12.63
N PHE A 107 -14.82 -18.57 13.18
CA PHE A 107 -13.61 -17.86 13.60
C PHE A 107 -12.91 -17.18 12.42
N ASN A 108 -12.84 -17.83 11.26
CA ASN A 108 -12.30 -17.21 10.05
C ASN A 108 -13.13 -16.00 9.59
N ILE A 109 -14.45 -15.99 9.82
CA ILE A 109 -15.28 -14.79 9.63
C ILE A 109 -14.84 -13.68 10.57
N PHE A 110 -14.71 -13.99 11.86
CA PHE A 110 -14.28 -12.99 12.85
C PHE A 110 -12.92 -12.40 12.50
N VAL A 111 -11.95 -13.23 12.12
CA VAL A 111 -10.62 -12.78 11.68
C VAL A 111 -10.74 -11.91 10.42
N GLY A 112 -11.50 -12.35 9.42
CA GLY A 112 -11.69 -11.58 8.18
C GLY A 112 -12.28 -10.19 8.42
N VAL A 113 -13.24 -10.07 9.34
CA VAL A 113 -13.86 -8.79 9.72
C VAL A 113 -12.87 -7.88 10.44
N ASN A 114 -12.10 -8.43 11.38
CA ASN A 114 -11.07 -7.66 12.07
C ASN A 114 -10.02 -7.15 11.09
N ILE A 115 -9.58 -7.98 10.13
CA ILE A 115 -8.64 -7.56 9.08
C ILE A 115 -9.24 -6.46 8.22
N MET A 116 -10.48 -6.61 7.76
CA MET A 116 -11.15 -5.60 6.94
C MET A 116 -11.28 -4.26 7.68
N ASN A 117 -11.67 -4.29 8.95
CA ASN A 117 -11.77 -3.09 9.78
C ASN A 117 -10.41 -2.41 9.99
N ILE A 118 -9.36 -3.20 10.24
CA ILE A 118 -7.99 -2.68 10.39
C ILE A 118 -7.49 -2.09 9.07
N GLN A 119 -7.77 -2.76 7.95
CA GLN A 119 -7.38 -2.30 6.63
C GLN A 119 -8.08 -0.99 6.27
N GLU A 120 -9.39 -0.88 6.47
CA GLU A 120 -10.15 0.35 6.25
C GLU A 120 -9.67 1.50 7.16
N ALA A 121 -9.40 1.21 8.44
CA ALA A 121 -8.84 2.20 9.35
C ALA A 121 -7.44 2.67 8.89
N ASN A 122 -6.60 1.76 8.41
CA ASN A 122 -5.25 2.06 7.95
C ASN A 122 -5.25 2.83 6.63
N GLU A 123 -6.14 2.49 5.68
CA GLU A 123 -6.32 3.21 4.42
C GLU A 123 -6.78 4.65 4.68
N ASN A 124 -7.82 4.84 5.50
CA ASN A 124 -8.29 6.18 5.88
C ASN A 124 -7.21 7.00 6.60
N TYR A 125 -6.43 6.37 7.49
CA TYR A 125 -5.31 7.04 8.16
C TYR A 125 -4.22 7.46 7.16
N HIS A 126 -3.85 6.57 6.23
CA HIS A 126 -2.86 6.89 5.21
C HIS A 126 -3.31 8.03 4.30
N GLU A 127 -4.57 8.04 3.86
CA GLU A 127 -5.12 9.14 3.06
C GLU A 127 -5.07 10.47 3.81
N GLN A 128 -5.43 10.48 5.10
CA GLN A 128 -5.33 11.68 5.93
C GLN A 128 -3.90 12.19 6.08
N VAL A 129 -2.94 11.29 6.32
CA VAL A 129 -1.52 11.66 6.44
C VAL A 129 -0.97 12.23 5.12
N ILE A 130 -1.36 11.67 3.98
CA ILE A 130 -0.95 12.19 2.66
C ILE A 130 -1.55 13.58 2.44
N ALA A 131 -2.85 13.74 2.66
CA ALA A 131 -3.54 15.03 2.51
C ALA A 131 -2.98 16.11 3.44
N GLU A 132 -2.64 15.76 4.69
CA GLU A 132 -2.01 16.68 5.63
C GLU A 132 -0.62 17.12 5.15
N LYS A 133 0.21 16.18 4.67
CA LYS A 133 1.53 16.49 4.11
C LYS A 133 1.43 17.42 2.91
N GLU A 134 0.51 17.16 1.98
CA GLU A 134 0.29 18.01 0.82
C GLU A 134 -0.17 19.42 1.21
N ALA A 135 -1.06 19.55 2.19
CA ALA A 135 -1.51 20.83 2.71
C ALA A 135 -0.37 21.62 3.38
N ILE A 136 0.51 20.95 4.14
CA ILE A 136 1.69 21.56 4.75
C ILE A 136 2.66 22.04 3.66
N LEU A 137 2.92 21.21 2.64
CA LEU A 137 3.78 21.55 1.51
C LEU A 137 3.25 22.76 0.73
N ALA A 138 1.94 22.80 0.45
CA ALA A 138 1.31 23.93 -0.25
C ALA A 138 1.45 25.23 0.55
N ARG A 139 1.18 25.20 1.87
CA ARG A 139 1.37 26.37 2.75
C ARG A 139 2.82 26.82 2.82
N LYS A 140 3.78 25.88 2.91
CA LYS A 140 5.21 26.21 2.89
C LYS A 140 5.61 26.85 1.57
N LYS A 141 5.16 26.31 0.44
CA LYS A 141 5.40 26.86 -0.90
C LYS A 141 4.92 28.30 -1.03
N GLU A 142 3.71 28.58 -0.56
CA GLU A 142 3.13 29.93 -0.57
C GLU A 142 3.96 30.91 0.31
N SER A 143 4.38 30.46 1.51
CA SER A 143 5.19 31.28 2.40
C SER A 143 6.58 31.62 1.84
N ILE A 144 7.23 30.66 1.16
CA ILE A 144 8.55 30.87 0.54
C ILE A 144 8.43 31.83 -0.65
N LEU A 145 7.42 31.63 -1.50
CA LEU A 145 7.18 32.52 -2.64
C LEU A 145 6.95 33.96 -2.20
N HIS A 146 6.15 34.16 -1.15
CA HIS A 146 5.90 35.49 -0.58
C HIS A 146 7.19 36.13 -0.05
N ARG A 147 8.02 35.37 0.68
CA ARG A 147 9.32 35.84 1.19
C ARG A 147 10.26 36.24 0.06
N GLN A 148 10.38 35.41 -0.98
CA GLN A 148 11.21 35.71 -2.16
C GLN A 148 10.74 36.96 -2.88
N HIS A 149 9.42 37.14 -3.06
CA HIS A 149 8.88 38.34 -3.71
C HIS A 149 9.20 39.62 -2.93
N GLU A 150 9.10 39.56 -1.59
CA GLU A 150 9.47 40.68 -0.71
C GLU A 150 10.97 41.00 -0.78
N ASP A 151 11.83 39.98 -0.78
CA ASP A 151 13.28 40.18 -0.86
C ASP A 151 13.70 40.78 -2.21
N VAL A 152 13.12 40.30 -3.33
CA VAL A 152 13.33 40.89 -4.67
C VAL A 152 12.83 42.33 -4.72
N ARG A 153 11.70 42.64 -4.09
CA ARG A 153 11.16 44.00 -4.01
C ARG A 153 12.13 44.94 -3.28
N LYS A 154 12.64 44.53 -2.12
CA LYS A 154 13.63 45.29 -1.33
C LYS A 154 14.92 45.52 -2.12
N LEU A 155 15.42 44.50 -2.83
CA LEU A 155 16.62 44.63 -3.67
C LEU A 155 16.41 45.64 -4.81
N LYS A 156 15.24 45.62 -5.45
CA LYS A 156 14.88 46.57 -6.52
C LYS A 156 14.75 48.01 -6.00
N GLU A 157 14.25 48.19 -4.79
CA GLU A 157 14.20 49.49 -4.11
C GLU A 157 15.61 50.00 -3.79
N LYS A 158 16.49 49.17 -3.22
CA LYS A 158 17.90 49.52 -2.97
C LYS A 158 18.67 49.87 -4.25
N GLN A 159 18.42 49.19 -5.37
CA GLN A 159 19.00 49.55 -6.66
C GLN A 159 18.52 50.91 -7.17
N LYS A 160 17.24 51.26 -6.94
CA LYS A 160 16.69 52.57 -7.32
C LYS A 160 17.30 53.72 -6.51
N GLU A 161 17.71 53.47 -5.27
CA GLU A 161 18.38 54.46 -4.41
C GLU A 161 19.87 54.69 -4.77
N LYS A 162 20.40 54.09 -5.85
CA LYS A 162 21.79 54.28 -6.33
C LYS A 162 22.89 53.83 -5.36
N ASP A 163 22.56 53.14 -4.27
CA ASP A 163 23.55 52.58 -3.33
C ASP A 163 23.63 51.06 -3.46
N CYS A 164 24.00 50.60 -4.65
CA CYS A 164 24.38 49.22 -4.85
C CYS A 164 25.81 49.22 -5.36
N GLY A 165 26.72 48.76 -4.49
CA GLY A 165 28.07 48.39 -4.88
C GLY A 165 28.06 47.34 -5.99
N ASN A 166 29.26 47.05 -6.50
CA ASN A 166 29.50 46.20 -7.67
C ASN A 166 28.70 44.88 -7.58
N PHE A 167 28.31 44.29 -8.72
CA PHE A 167 27.48 43.07 -8.79
C PHE A 167 27.95 41.96 -7.82
N TYR A 168 29.26 41.84 -7.63
CA TYR A 168 29.89 40.95 -6.65
C TYR A 168 29.50 41.20 -5.18
N GLU A 169 29.40 42.46 -4.74
CA GLU A 169 28.96 42.79 -3.38
C GLU A 169 27.48 42.46 -3.17
N MET A 170 26.67 42.65 -4.21
CA MET A 170 25.25 42.28 -4.18
C MET A 170 25.08 40.76 -4.04
N VAL A 171 25.79 39.98 -4.85
CA VAL A 171 25.79 38.51 -4.78
C VAL A 171 26.32 38.02 -3.43
N LYS A 172 27.37 38.66 -2.88
CA LYS A 172 27.93 38.31 -1.57
C LYS A 172 26.94 38.57 -0.43
N SER A 173 26.25 39.70 -0.44
CA SER A 173 25.22 40.01 0.58
C SER A 173 24.02 39.06 0.52
N PHE A 174 23.67 38.59 -0.69
CA PHE A 174 22.62 37.60 -0.89
C PHE A 174 23.07 36.21 -0.39
N GLN A 175 24.30 35.81 -0.66
CA GLN A 175 24.90 34.59 -0.14
C GLN A 175 24.93 34.57 1.40
N GLU A 176 25.25 35.69 2.04
CA GLU A 176 25.24 35.83 3.51
C GLU A 176 23.82 35.81 4.11
N SER A 177 22.78 36.06 3.30
CA SER A 177 21.38 36.06 3.74
C SER A 177 20.71 34.68 3.64
N LEU A 178 21.36 33.71 3.00
CA LEU A 178 20.87 32.32 2.85
C LEU A 178 21.27 31.48 4.06
N HIS A 179 20.29 30.91 4.76
CA HIS A 179 20.53 29.93 5.81
C HIS A 179 20.63 28.51 5.22
N ASN A 180 21.44 27.64 5.84
CA ASN A 180 21.60 26.24 5.40
C ASN A 180 20.30 25.41 5.48
N ASP A 181 19.29 25.90 6.20
CA ASP A 181 17.98 25.26 6.36
C ASP A 181 16.91 25.87 5.44
N ASP A 182 17.26 26.86 4.59
CA ASP A 182 16.31 27.46 3.66
C ASP A 182 15.99 26.49 2.52
N TYR A 183 14.71 26.12 2.43
CA TYR A 183 14.19 25.26 1.37
C TYR A 183 14.14 26.03 0.04
N VAL A 184 14.93 25.60 -0.94
CA VAL A 184 14.85 26.10 -2.32
C VAL A 184 13.84 25.24 -3.09
N ILE A 185 12.78 25.86 -3.61
CA ILE A 185 11.81 25.15 -4.45
C ILE A 185 12.47 24.90 -5.81
N GLN A 186 12.88 23.67 -6.05
CA GLN A 186 13.41 23.21 -7.33
C GLN A 186 12.24 22.69 -8.17
N GLU A 187 11.70 23.52 -9.06
CA GLU A 187 10.66 23.11 -10.01
C GLU A 187 11.25 22.48 -11.28
N ASP A 188 12.48 22.85 -11.64
CA ASP A 188 13.14 22.44 -12.86
C ASP A 188 14.41 21.62 -12.60
N LEU A 189 14.62 20.57 -13.41
CA LEU A 189 15.80 19.69 -13.35
C LEU A 189 17.12 20.48 -13.40
N ILE A 190 17.16 21.55 -14.19
CA ILE A 190 18.31 22.45 -14.36
C ILE A 190 18.62 23.33 -13.14
N THR A 191 17.71 23.39 -12.16
CA THR A 191 17.91 24.09 -10.88
C THR A 191 18.20 23.12 -9.72
N ASN A 192 18.17 21.81 -9.99
CA ASN A 192 18.53 20.78 -9.03
C ASN A 192 20.06 20.73 -8.83
N LEU A 193 20.50 20.92 -7.58
CA LEU A 193 21.92 20.98 -7.23
C LEU A 193 22.63 19.64 -7.51
N ASP A 194 21.98 18.52 -7.21
CA ASP A 194 22.52 17.18 -7.49
C ASP A 194 22.65 16.96 -9.00
N TRP A 195 21.68 17.45 -9.78
CA TRP A 195 21.75 17.39 -11.24
C TRP A 195 22.87 18.26 -11.80
N ILE A 196 23.05 19.49 -11.30
CA ILE A 196 24.15 20.38 -11.70
C ILE A 196 25.50 19.72 -11.37
N GLN A 197 25.64 19.13 -10.18
CA GLN A 197 26.87 18.45 -9.78
C GLN A 197 27.18 17.25 -10.67
N LEU A 198 26.18 16.40 -10.92
CA LEU A 198 26.31 15.25 -11.82
C LEU A 198 26.66 15.68 -13.25
N TYR A 199 26.03 16.76 -13.73
CA TYR A 199 26.30 17.31 -15.06
C TYR A 199 27.73 17.83 -15.18
N LEU A 200 28.23 18.57 -14.17
CA LEU A 200 29.61 19.06 -14.13
C LEU A 200 30.63 17.92 -14.06
N GLU A 201 30.37 16.89 -13.27
CA GLU A 201 31.23 15.71 -13.17
C GLU A 201 31.27 14.92 -14.50
N THR A 202 30.12 14.81 -15.16
CA THR A 202 30.02 14.18 -16.49
C THR A 202 30.79 14.98 -17.53
N LEU A 203 30.68 16.32 -17.51
CA LEU A 203 31.47 17.19 -18.39
C LEU A 203 32.97 17.02 -18.17
N ALA A 204 33.42 16.99 -16.91
CA ALA A 204 34.82 16.77 -16.58
C ALA A 204 35.33 15.42 -17.12
N HIS A 205 34.55 14.34 -16.95
CA HIS A 205 34.91 13.03 -17.48
C HIS A 205 34.97 12.98 -19.02
N MET A 206 34.08 13.73 -19.70
CA MET A 206 34.12 13.84 -21.16
C MET A 206 35.37 14.58 -21.64
N ASP A 207 35.76 15.67 -20.99
CA ASP A 207 36.96 16.44 -21.33
C ASP A 207 38.24 15.60 -21.18
N ASP A 208 38.28 14.80 -20.11
CA ASP A 208 39.30 13.78 -19.86
C ASP A 208 39.36 12.72 -20.97
N GLY A 209 38.19 12.26 -21.42
CA GLY A 209 38.05 11.30 -22.52
C GLY A 209 38.57 11.85 -23.84
N VAL A 210 38.20 13.09 -24.18
CA VAL A 210 38.67 13.79 -25.39
C VAL A 210 40.19 13.95 -25.36
N SER A 211 40.75 14.37 -24.22
CA SER A 211 42.20 14.53 -24.04
C SER A 211 42.96 13.22 -24.26
N ARG A 212 42.43 12.09 -23.75
CA ARG A 212 43.01 10.76 -23.97
C ARG A 212 42.97 10.35 -25.44
N ILE A 213 41.85 10.57 -26.13
CA ILE A 213 41.71 10.25 -27.55
C ILE A 213 42.68 11.08 -28.40
N GLN A 214 42.80 12.39 -28.13
CA GLN A 214 43.75 13.25 -28.82
C GLN A 214 45.20 12.76 -28.65
N LYS A 215 45.57 12.31 -27.43
CA LYS A 215 46.88 11.74 -27.18
C LYS A 215 47.14 10.47 -28.00
N PHE A 216 46.19 9.55 -28.09
CA PHE A 216 46.33 8.36 -28.92
C PHE A 216 46.48 8.68 -30.41
N HIS A 217 45.72 9.66 -30.92
CA HIS A 217 45.89 10.13 -32.29
C HIS A 217 47.29 10.70 -32.54
N PHE A 218 47.82 11.48 -31.59
CA PHE A 218 49.18 12.02 -31.69
C PHE A 218 50.23 10.91 -31.69
N GLU A 219 50.10 9.90 -30.82
CA GLU A 219 50.99 8.74 -30.77
C GLU A 219 50.94 7.93 -32.07
N LEU A 220 49.76 7.67 -32.62
CA LEU A 220 49.60 6.98 -33.91
C LEU A 220 50.26 7.73 -35.06
N VAL A 221 50.03 9.04 -35.17
CA VAL A 221 50.65 9.88 -36.20
C VAL A 221 52.17 9.87 -36.06
N ASN A 222 52.70 9.93 -34.84
CA ASN A 222 54.14 9.87 -34.59
C ASN A 222 54.75 8.53 -35.03
N ILE A 223 54.12 7.40 -34.67
CA ILE A 223 54.57 6.06 -35.08
C ILE A 223 54.53 5.90 -36.60
N LEU A 224 53.44 6.32 -37.24
CA LEU A 224 53.31 6.28 -38.70
C LEU A 224 54.39 7.13 -39.38
N THR A 225 54.68 8.31 -38.84
CA THR A 225 55.73 9.20 -39.34
C THR A 225 57.12 8.55 -39.21
N GLN A 226 57.42 7.93 -38.06
CA GLN A 226 58.68 7.19 -37.85
C GLN A 226 58.80 5.95 -38.76
N SER A 227 57.71 5.23 -39.00
CA SER A 227 57.71 4.09 -39.92
C SER A 227 57.94 4.54 -41.36
N MET A 228 57.29 5.64 -41.77
CA MET A 228 57.45 6.21 -43.10
C MET A 228 58.87 6.75 -43.31
N SER A 229 59.45 7.41 -42.30
CA SER A 229 60.83 7.91 -42.39
C SER A 229 61.85 6.78 -42.48
N LYS A 230 61.66 5.67 -41.73
CA LYS A 230 62.50 4.46 -41.84
C LYS A 230 62.40 3.79 -43.21
N GLU A 231 61.22 3.72 -43.80
CA GLU A 231 61.05 3.15 -45.14
C GLU A 231 61.68 4.05 -46.22
N LEU A 232 61.56 5.37 -46.08
CA LEU A 232 62.22 6.35 -46.95
C LEU A 232 63.75 6.26 -46.86
N SER A 233 64.32 6.15 -45.67
CA SER A 233 65.77 6.01 -45.51
C SER A 233 66.28 4.71 -46.15
N LYS A 234 65.56 3.61 -45.96
CA LYS A 234 65.86 2.31 -46.60
C LYS A 234 65.82 2.36 -48.13
N ARG A 235 64.94 3.19 -48.72
CA ARG A 235 64.84 3.37 -50.17
C ARG A 235 65.88 4.32 -50.76
N LEU A 236 66.39 5.26 -49.97
CA LEU A 236 67.39 6.24 -50.40
C LEU A 236 68.84 5.74 -50.31
N GLY A 237 69.08 4.56 -49.74
CA GLY A 237 70.38 3.89 -49.82
C GLY A 237 71.46 4.51 -48.93
N GLU A 238 71.10 5.00 -47.75
CA GLU A 238 72.01 5.20 -46.61
C GLU A 238 71.82 4.09 -45.56
#